data_AF-K9PWD2-F1
#
_entry.id   AF-K9PWD2-F1
#
_cell.length_a   1.000
_cell.length_b   1.000
_cell.length_c   1.000
_cell.angle_alpha   90.00
_cell.angle_beta   90.00
_cell.angle_gamma   90.00
#
_symmetry.space_group_name_H-M   'P 1'
#
loop_
_entity.id
_entity.type
_entity.pdbx_description
1 polymer ?
#
loop_
_entity_poly.entity_id
_entity_poly.type
_entity_poly.pdbx_seq_one_letter_code
_entity_poly.pdbx_strand_id
1 'polypeptide(L)'
;MVNPETKTTINIPQAWLVIAEKFAAEQIQLEAQTQIFQQTLAVYGLQKYLQLGDISTALEESYSWHPQTRILTGWADLLLPEHGRILCCFADQSGQVTLPPILPLNTLGFIVADLAADNVALDLVGFLPQRQIAPEAKQFSTQNLQAIATVFDELYLLSEEQYLIKTEIEKIATKDKELNLYFNTFLMPDNLLDIVNQLNQTVEKSTVEIQNLFSLAKSSFSGSEYAVAEANSIEYIDNLNRDKITQASTKLTQTLLAKTRELHQELKAI
;
A
#
# COMPACT_ATOMS: atom_id res chain seq x y z
N MET A 1 -26.58 -25.72 -17.96
CA MET A 1 -27.53 -24.72 -18.50
C MET A 1 -27.41 -23.48 -17.63
N VAL A 2 -27.06 -22.34 -18.21
CA VAL A 2 -27.00 -21.05 -17.48
C VAL A 2 -28.44 -20.66 -17.12
N ASN A 3 -28.68 -20.25 -15.87
CA ASN A 3 -30.01 -19.87 -15.39
C ASN A 3 -30.49 -18.60 -16.14
N PRO A 4 -31.66 -18.60 -16.82
CA PRO A 4 -32.08 -17.47 -17.66
C PRO A 4 -32.34 -16.16 -16.90
N GLU A 5 -32.40 -16.18 -15.57
CA GLU A 5 -32.63 -14.99 -14.72
C GLU A 5 -31.37 -14.14 -14.46
N THR A 6 -30.20 -14.51 -15.01
CA THR A 6 -28.91 -13.90 -14.63
C THR A 6 -28.17 -13.13 -15.73
N LYS A 7 -28.75 -13.02 -16.93
CA LYS A 7 -28.16 -12.30 -18.06
C LYS A 7 -28.81 -10.93 -18.25
N THR A 8 -28.07 -9.99 -18.84
CA THR A 8 -28.59 -8.66 -19.21
C THR A 8 -28.44 -8.42 -20.70
N THR A 9 -29.54 -8.08 -21.37
CA THR A 9 -29.55 -7.77 -22.80
C THR A 9 -29.35 -6.28 -23.03
N ILE A 10 -28.41 -5.93 -23.90
CA ILE A 10 -28.09 -4.56 -24.31
C ILE A 10 -28.34 -4.42 -25.81
N ASN A 11 -29.15 -3.45 -26.21
CA ASN A 11 -29.34 -3.12 -27.61
C ASN A 11 -28.05 -2.54 -28.20
N ILE A 12 -27.70 -2.95 -29.40
CA ILE A 12 -26.49 -2.52 -30.10
C ILE A 12 -26.84 -1.32 -30.99
N PRO A 13 -26.37 -0.10 -30.65
CA PRO A 13 -26.51 1.06 -31.53
C PRO A 13 -25.66 0.91 -32.78
N GLN A 14 -26.13 1.49 -33.89
CA GLN A 14 -25.40 1.48 -35.17
C GLN A 14 -23.97 2.04 -35.06
N ALA A 15 -23.75 3.03 -34.19
CA ALA A 15 -22.42 3.61 -33.98
C ALA A 15 -21.40 2.58 -33.44
N TRP A 16 -21.84 1.60 -32.64
CA TRP A 16 -20.96 0.56 -32.12
C TRP A 16 -20.56 -0.42 -33.23
N LEU A 17 -21.52 -0.79 -34.09
CA LEU A 17 -21.26 -1.64 -35.27
C LEU A 17 -20.18 -1.04 -36.17
N VAL A 18 -20.29 0.26 -36.49
CA VAL A 18 -19.29 0.95 -37.33
C VAL A 18 -17.88 0.88 -36.73
N ILE A 19 -17.77 1.00 -35.41
CA ILE A 19 -16.47 0.95 -34.72
C ILE A 19 -15.94 -0.48 -34.65
N ALA A 20 -16.81 -1.45 -34.37
CA ALA A 20 -16.46 -2.87 -34.36
C ALA A 20 -15.98 -3.34 -35.74
N GLU A 21 -16.67 -2.95 -36.82
CA GLU A 21 -16.26 -3.21 -38.21
C GLU A 21 -14.90 -2.59 -38.52
N LYS A 22 -14.68 -1.35 -38.09
CA LYS A 22 -13.39 -0.67 -38.28
C LYS A 22 -12.25 -1.40 -37.57
N PHE A 23 -12.44 -1.78 -36.31
CA PHE A 23 -11.41 -2.48 -35.53
C PHE A 23 -11.16 -3.90 -36.08
N ALA A 24 -12.22 -4.59 -36.51
CA ALA A 24 -12.10 -5.88 -37.17
C ALA A 24 -11.27 -5.77 -38.45
N ALA A 25 -11.53 -4.77 -39.30
CA ALA A 25 -10.81 -4.56 -40.56
C ALA A 25 -9.30 -4.31 -40.41
N GLU A 26 -8.81 -4.02 -39.20
CA GLU A 26 -7.38 -3.92 -38.91
C GLU A 26 -6.69 -5.30 -38.81
N GLN A 27 -7.46 -6.38 -38.67
CA GLN A 27 -6.92 -7.74 -38.54
C GLN A 27 -6.72 -8.41 -39.90
N ILE A 28 -5.63 -9.17 -40.03
CA ILE A 28 -5.29 -9.88 -41.26
C ILE A 28 -6.08 -11.18 -41.41
N GLN A 29 -6.29 -11.91 -40.31
CA GLN A 29 -6.93 -13.22 -40.29
C GLN A 29 -8.43 -13.09 -40.04
N LEU A 30 -9.25 -13.82 -40.80
CA LEU A 30 -10.71 -13.75 -40.72
C LEU A 30 -11.25 -14.13 -39.33
N GLU A 31 -10.62 -15.11 -38.68
CA GLU A 31 -10.96 -15.52 -37.32
C GLU A 31 -10.73 -14.36 -36.33
N ALA A 32 -9.59 -13.67 -36.46
CA ALA A 32 -9.27 -12.51 -35.64
C ALA A 32 -10.19 -11.31 -35.93
N GLN A 33 -10.60 -11.09 -37.19
CA GLN A 33 -11.59 -10.07 -37.54
C GLN A 33 -12.91 -10.32 -36.80
N THR A 34 -13.40 -11.56 -36.85
CA THR A 34 -14.65 -11.97 -36.19
C THR A 34 -14.55 -11.79 -34.68
N GLN A 35 -13.44 -12.23 -34.09
CA GLN A 35 -13.19 -12.09 -32.66
C GLN A 35 -13.17 -10.61 -32.24
N ILE A 36 -12.39 -9.76 -32.92
CA ILE A 36 -12.30 -8.33 -32.58
C ILE A 36 -13.64 -7.61 -32.76
N PHE A 37 -14.41 -7.96 -33.80
CA PHE A 37 -15.76 -7.43 -33.98
C PHE A 37 -16.64 -7.71 -32.76
N GLN A 38 -16.76 -8.99 -32.39
CA GLN A 38 -17.56 -9.43 -31.25
C GLN A 38 -17.09 -8.82 -29.92
N GLN A 39 -15.78 -8.86 -29.69
CA GLN A 39 -15.15 -8.30 -28.50
C GLN A 39 -15.39 -6.79 -28.35
N THR A 40 -15.31 -6.04 -29.45
CA THR A 40 -15.57 -4.59 -29.44
C THR A 40 -17.01 -4.30 -29.01
N LEU A 41 -17.98 -5.05 -29.53
CA LEU A 41 -19.38 -4.94 -29.10
C LEU A 41 -19.57 -5.31 -27.63
N ALA A 42 -18.88 -6.34 -27.15
CA ALA A 42 -18.94 -6.74 -25.76
C ALA A 42 -18.38 -5.68 -24.80
N VAL A 43 -17.27 -5.03 -25.15
CA VAL A 43 -16.70 -3.92 -24.36
C VAL A 43 -17.70 -2.77 -24.26
N TYR A 44 -18.34 -2.38 -25.37
CA TYR A 44 -19.39 -1.37 -25.33
C TYR A 44 -20.62 -1.79 -24.51
N GLY A 45 -21.06 -3.04 -24.65
CA GLY A 45 -22.15 -3.59 -23.87
C GLY A 45 -21.87 -3.52 -22.36
N LEU A 46 -20.68 -3.94 -21.95
CA LEU A 46 -20.22 -3.84 -20.57
C LEU A 46 -20.13 -2.39 -20.10
N GLN A 47 -19.55 -1.49 -20.92
CA GLN A 47 -19.49 -0.07 -20.61
C GLN A 47 -20.89 0.50 -20.34
N LYS A 48 -21.85 0.18 -21.21
CA LYS A 48 -23.24 0.64 -21.05
C LYS A 48 -23.88 0.07 -19.79
N TYR A 49 -23.64 -1.22 -19.51
CA TYR A 49 -24.14 -1.87 -18.31
C TYR A 49 -23.61 -1.22 -17.03
N LEU A 50 -22.30 -0.95 -16.96
CA LEU A 50 -21.66 -0.30 -15.82
C LEU A 50 -22.13 1.15 -15.64
N GLN A 51 -22.35 1.88 -16.74
CA GLN A 51 -22.93 3.23 -16.70
C GLN A 51 -24.34 3.26 -16.10
N LEU A 52 -25.14 2.20 -16.27
CA LEU A 52 -26.46 2.12 -15.63
C LEU A 52 -26.37 1.99 -14.10
N GLY A 53 -25.24 1.49 -13.59
CA GLY A 53 -24.93 1.42 -12.16
C GLY A 53 -24.03 2.57 -11.67
N ASP A 54 -23.94 3.67 -12.42
CA ASP A 54 -23.10 4.84 -12.12
C ASP A 54 -21.60 4.53 -11.88
N ILE A 55 -21.10 3.46 -12.49
CA ILE A 55 -19.67 3.09 -12.44
C ILE A 55 -18.91 3.80 -13.56
N SER A 56 -17.87 4.54 -13.19
CA SER A 56 -16.98 5.23 -14.13
C SER A 56 -16.10 4.25 -14.91
N THR A 57 -15.89 4.54 -16.20
CA THR A 57 -15.08 3.71 -17.11
C THR A 57 -14.23 4.61 -17.99
N ALA A 58 -13.04 4.14 -18.36
CA ALA A 58 -12.10 4.85 -19.23
C ALA A 58 -11.85 4.02 -20.49
N LEU A 59 -12.79 4.11 -21.44
CA LEU A 59 -12.78 3.32 -22.65
C LEU A 59 -11.54 3.59 -23.50
N GLU A 60 -11.19 4.86 -23.68
CA GLU A 60 -10.05 5.31 -24.48
C GLU A 60 -8.68 4.92 -23.90
N GLU A 61 -8.63 4.62 -22.60
CA GLU A 61 -7.45 4.12 -21.87
C GLU A 61 -7.43 2.59 -21.72
N SER A 62 -8.44 1.92 -22.27
CA SER A 62 -8.49 0.46 -22.34
C SER A 62 -7.51 -0.03 -23.41
N TYR A 63 -6.82 -1.14 -23.14
CA TYR A 63 -5.80 -1.63 -24.08
C TYR A 63 -6.42 -2.03 -25.42
N SER A 64 -7.63 -2.57 -25.39
CA SER A 64 -8.48 -2.87 -26.54
C SER A 64 -8.77 -1.67 -27.44
N TRP A 65 -8.63 -0.42 -26.94
CA TRP A 65 -8.80 0.79 -27.75
C TRP A 65 -7.54 1.22 -28.49
N HIS A 66 -6.38 0.65 -28.16
CA HIS A 66 -5.11 0.94 -28.84
C HIS A 66 -4.83 -0.05 -29.99
N PRO A 67 -4.58 0.44 -31.23
CA PRO A 67 -4.39 -0.44 -32.39
C PRO A 67 -3.28 -1.48 -32.22
N GLN A 68 -2.14 -1.07 -31.64
CA GLN A 68 -1.00 -1.98 -31.42
C GLN A 68 -1.38 -3.14 -30.51
N THR A 69 -2.07 -2.85 -29.41
CA THR A 69 -2.44 -3.89 -28.44
C THR A 69 -3.54 -4.79 -28.97
N ARG A 70 -4.53 -4.27 -29.72
CA ARG A 70 -5.53 -5.10 -30.42
C ARG A 70 -4.87 -6.14 -31.31
N ILE A 71 -3.93 -5.71 -32.15
CA ILE A 71 -3.25 -6.59 -33.11
C ILE A 71 -2.41 -7.66 -32.39
N LEU A 72 -1.73 -7.30 -31.29
CA LEU A 72 -0.79 -8.19 -30.61
C LEU A 72 -1.46 -9.17 -29.63
N THR A 73 -2.57 -8.77 -29.01
CA THR A 73 -3.14 -9.51 -27.87
C THR A 73 -4.58 -9.95 -28.06
N GLY A 74 -5.35 -9.24 -28.90
CA GLY A 74 -6.80 -9.45 -28.99
C GLY A 74 -7.53 -9.31 -27.65
N TRP A 75 -6.99 -8.52 -26.72
CA TRP A 75 -7.68 -8.23 -25.47
C TRP A 75 -8.92 -7.37 -25.71
N ALA A 76 -9.97 -7.69 -24.97
CA ALA A 76 -11.23 -6.96 -24.96
C ALA A 76 -11.47 -6.40 -23.56
N ASP A 77 -10.50 -5.67 -23.03
CA ASP A 77 -10.57 -5.10 -21.70
C ASP A 77 -11.38 -3.80 -21.69
N LEU A 78 -11.97 -3.51 -20.53
CA LEU A 78 -12.49 -2.21 -20.16
C LEU A 78 -11.83 -1.76 -18.86
N LEU A 79 -11.21 -0.57 -18.87
CA LEU A 79 -10.61 0.04 -17.68
C LEU A 79 -11.66 0.71 -16.81
N LEU A 80 -11.65 0.37 -15.53
CA LEU A 80 -12.35 1.02 -14.44
C LEU A 80 -11.27 1.74 -13.60
N PRO A 81 -11.14 3.08 -13.69
CA PRO A 81 -9.98 3.82 -13.16
C PRO A 81 -9.62 3.52 -11.71
N GLU A 82 -10.62 3.31 -10.85
CA GLU A 82 -10.42 3.08 -9.42
C GLU A 82 -10.22 1.60 -9.07
N HIS A 83 -10.56 0.67 -9.96
CA HIS A 83 -10.63 -0.76 -9.63
C HIS A 83 -9.64 -1.60 -10.41
N GLY A 84 -9.54 -1.42 -11.72
CA GLY A 84 -8.76 -2.29 -12.60
C GLY A 84 -9.46 -2.55 -13.92
N ARG A 85 -9.26 -3.73 -14.50
CA ARG A 85 -9.75 -4.06 -15.85
C ARG A 85 -10.67 -5.26 -15.83
N ILE A 86 -11.75 -5.22 -16.62
CA ILE A 86 -12.62 -6.38 -16.84
C ILE A 86 -12.44 -6.82 -18.30
N LEU A 87 -12.20 -8.11 -18.52
CA LEU A 87 -12.07 -8.68 -19.86
C LEU A 87 -13.41 -9.20 -20.37
N CYS A 88 -13.78 -8.84 -21.59
CA CYS A 88 -14.93 -9.39 -22.28
C CYS A 88 -14.52 -10.61 -23.11
N CYS A 89 -15.33 -11.65 -23.09
CA CYS A 89 -15.03 -12.93 -23.74
C CYS A 89 -16.28 -13.53 -24.39
N PHE A 90 -16.07 -14.42 -25.35
CA PHE A 90 -17.12 -15.26 -25.94
C PHE A 90 -16.74 -16.72 -25.68
N ALA A 91 -17.77 -17.54 -25.44
CA ALA A 91 -17.57 -18.97 -25.29
C ALA A 91 -17.65 -19.66 -26.66
N ASP A 92 -16.94 -20.78 -26.80
CA ASP A 92 -17.08 -21.66 -27.95
C ASP A 92 -18.39 -22.46 -27.90
N GLN A 93 -18.62 -23.29 -28.92
CA GLN A 93 -19.82 -24.13 -29.03
C GLN A 93 -19.95 -25.15 -27.88
N SER A 94 -18.86 -25.45 -27.17
CA SER A 94 -18.86 -26.33 -26.01
C SER A 94 -19.08 -25.58 -24.68
N GLY A 95 -19.25 -24.25 -24.75
CA GLY A 95 -19.42 -23.38 -23.59
C GLY A 95 -18.11 -23.16 -22.83
N GLN A 96 -16.95 -23.28 -23.49
CA GLN A 96 -15.64 -23.00 -22.91
C GLN A 96 -15.12 -21.64 -23.39
N VAL A 97 -14.47 -20.92 -22.49
CA VAL A 97 -13.79 -19.67 -22.79
C VAL A 97 -12.30 -19.90 -22.69
N THR A 98 -11.58 -19.66 -23.79
CA THR A 98 -10.12 -19.71 -23.83
C THR A 98 -9.54 -18.41 -23.27
N LEU A 99 -8.63 -18.52 -22.30
CA LEU A 99 -7.93 -17.38 -21.73
C LEU A 99 -6.73 -16.99 -22.61
N PRO A 100 -6.43 -15.68 -22.76
CA PRO A 100 -5.21 -15.26 -23.42
C PRO A 100 -4.00 -15.75 -22.61
N PRO A 101 -2.85 -16.01 -23.27
CA PRO A 101 -1.65 -16.53 -22.60
C PRO A 101 -1.08 -15.57 -21.55
N ILE A 102 -1.39 -14.28 -21.67
CA ILE A 102 -1.03 -13.22 -20.73
C ILE A 102 -2.29 -12.38 -20.51
N LEU A 103 -2.61 -12.15 -19.24
CA LEU A 103 -3.70 -11.25 -18.84
C LEU A 103 -3.17 -9.82 -18.68
N PRO A 104 -3.99 -8.78 -18.96
CA PRO A 104 -3.70 -7.42 -18.56
C PRO A 104 -3.40 -7.32 -17.07
N LEU A 105 -2.50 -6.41 -16.70
CA LEU A 105 -2.24 -6.10 -15.30
C LEU A 105 -3.54 -5.61 -14.63
N ASN A 106 -3.75 -6.02 -13.38
CA ASN A 106 -4.91 -5.66 -12.58
C ASN A 106 -6.24 -6.05 -13.24
N THR A 107 -6.29 -7.22 -13.86
CA THR A 107 -7.54 -7.82 -14.31
C THR A 107 -8.38 -8.22 -13.07
N LEU A 108 -9.66 -7.89 -13.09
CA LEU A 108 -10.61 -8.16 -12.00
C LEU A 108 -11.40 -9.43 -12.27
N GLY A 109 -11.65 -9.73 -13.54
CA GLY A 109 -12.41 -10.89 -13.97
C GLY A 109 -12.86 -10.79 -15.41
N PHE A 110 -13.81 -11.66 -15.73
CA PHE A 110 -14.23 -11.96 -17.08
C PHE A 110 -15.74 -11.83 -17.20
N ILE A 111 -16.18 -11.14 -18.25
CA ILE A 111 -17.57 -11.05 -18.66
C ILE A 111 -17.74 -11.88 -19.91
N VAL A 112 -18.61 -12.87 -19.85
CA VAL A 112 -18.96 -13.65 -21.03
C VAL A 112 -20.17 -13.01 -21.69
N ALA A 113 -20.03 -12.69 -22.97
CA ALA A 113 -21.10 -12.17 -23.79
C ALA A 113 -21.53 -13.19 -24.84
N ASP A 114 -22.75 -13.01 -25.33
CA ASP A 114 -23.32 -13.72 -26.46
C ASP A 114 -24.02 -12.71 -27.38
N LEU A 115 -23.98 -12.95 -28.68
CA LEU A 115 -24.55 -12.05 -29.68
C LEU A 115 -25.85 -12.66 -30.20
N ALA A 116 -26.93 -11.88 -30.17
CA ALA A 116 -28.20 -12.33 -30.73
C ALA A 116 -28.07 -12.61 -32.23
N ALA A 117 -28.82 -13.57 -32.75
CA ALA A 117 -28.71 -14.03 -34.14
C ALA A 117 -28.96 -12.93 -35.19
N ASP A 118 -29.64 -11.85 -34.82
CA ASP A 118 -29.91 -10.69 -35.66
C ASP A 118 -28.85 -9.58 -35.54
N ASN A 119 -27.86 -9.73 -34.66
CA ASN A 119 -26.85 -8.73 -34.30
C ASN A 119 -27.43 -7.39 -33.82
N VAL A 120 -28.68 -7.37 -33.36
CA VAL A 120 -29.34 -6.14 -32.85
C VAL A 120 -29.15 -6.01 -31.34
N ALA A 121 -28.87 -7.12 -30.66
CA ALA A 121 -28.69 -7.16 -29.23
C ALA A 121 -27.49 -8.04 -28.81
N LEU A 122 -26.91 -7.69 -27.67
CA LEU A 122 -25.86 -8.41 -26.99
C LEU A 122 -26.36 -8.85 -25.61
N ASP A 123 -26.19 -10.12 -25.28
CA ASP A 123 -26.43 -10.65 -23.95
C ASP A 123 -25.13 -10.70 -23.16
N LEU A 124 -25.08 -9.99 -22.02
CA LEU A 124 -24.05 -10.18 -21.00
C LEU A 124 -24.48 -11.37 -20.14
N VAL A 125 -23.89 -12.54 -20.40
CA VAL A 125 -24.33 -13.84 -19.87
C VAL A 125 -24.02 -13.97 -18.38
N GLY A 126 -22.84 -13.50 -17.95
CA GLY A 126 -22.43 -13.58 -16.56
C GLY A 126 -21.00 -13.11 -16.33
N PHE A 127 -20.60 -13.16 -15.06
CA PHE A 127 -19.30 -12.69 -14.58
C PHE A 127 -18.53 -13.82 -13.87
N LEU A 128 -17.22 -13.88 -14.08
CA LEU A 128 -16.30 -14.74 -13.34
C LEU A 128 -15.14 -13.90 -12.79
N PRO A 129 -15.02 -13.74 -11.46
CA PRO A 129 -13.90 -13.04 -10.87
C PRO A 129 -12.57 -13.76 -11.13
N GLN A 130 -11.49 -13.02 -11.38
CA GLN A 130 -10.18 -13.61 -11.66
C GLN A 130 -9.66 -14.46 -10.51
N ARG A 131 -9.93 -14.08 -9.25
CA ARG A 131 -9.50 -14.85 -8.06
C ARG A 131 -10.07 -16.28 -8.00
N GLN A 132 -11.10 -16.57 -8.78
CA GLN A 132 -11.70 -17.91 -8.87
C GLN A 132 -11.08 -18.77 -9.98
N ILE A 133 -10.16 -18.20 -10.77
CA ILE A 133 -9.43 -18.90 -11.82
C ILE A 133 -8.07 -19.30 -11.27
N ALA A 134 -7.69 -20.57 -11.44
CA ALA A 134 -6.37 -21.04 -11.08
C ALA A 134 -5.29 -20.32 -11.92
N PRO A 135 -4.13 -19.95 -11.34
CA PRO A 135 -3.09 -19.21 -12.05
C PRO A 135 -2.62 -19.83 -13.36
N GLU A 136 -2.64 -21.16 -13.46
CA GLU A 136 -2.23 -21.95 -14.62
C GLU A 136 -3.38 -22.32 -15.57
N ALA A 137 -4.62 -21.91 -15.25
CA ALA A 137 -5.77 -22.21 -16.08
C ALA A 137 -5.62 -21.54 -17.46
N LYS A 138 -5.92 -22.32 -18.51
CA LYS A 138 -5.95 -21.84 -19.90
C LYS A 138 -7.36 -21.60 -20.43
N GLN A 139 -8.36 -22.08 -19.70
CA GLN A 139 -9.76 -21.97 -20.06
C GLN A 139 -10.64 -22.08 -18.84
N PHE A 140 -11.88 -21.63 -18.95
CA PHE A 140 -12.93 -21.86 -17.96
C PHE A 140 -14.27 -22.17 -18.63
N SER A 141 -15.14 -22.88 -17.92
CA SER A 141 -16.49 -23.18 -18.41
C SER A 141 -17.47 -22.07 -18.05
N THR A 142 -18.38 -21.77 -18.97
CA THR A 142 -19.52 -20.87 -18.74
C THR A 142 -20.46 -21.34 -17.62
N GLN A 143 -20.38 -22.61 -17.21
CA GLN A 143 -21.12 -23.12 -16.06
C GLN A 143 -20.65 -22.53 -14.72
N ASN A 144 -19.44 -21.97 -14.68
CA ASN A 144 -18.86 -21.33 -13.50
C ASN A 144 -19.24 -19.84 -13.39
N LEU A 145 -19.97 -19.31 -14.38
CA LEU A 145 -20.37 -17.91 -14.36
C LEU A 145 -21.36 -17.63 -13.24
N GLN A 146 -21.10 -16.54 -12.55
CA GLN A 146 -22.03 -15.93 -11.62
C GLN A 146 -22.95 -14.98 -12.37
N ALA A 147 -24.00 -14.52 -11.69
CA ALA A 147 -24.88 -13.52 -12.26
C ALA A 147 -24.10 -12.26 -12.63
N ILE A 148 -24.49 -11.62 -13.73
CA ILE A 148 -23.81 -10.41 -14.21
C ILE A 148 -23.78 -9.31 -13.14
N ALA A 149 -24.84 -9.20 -12.33
CA ALA A 149 -24.94 -8.24 -11.24
C ALA A 149 -23.87 -8.40 -10.15
N THR A 150 -23.29 -9.58 -10.00
CA THR A 150 -22.22 -9.82 -9.02
C THR A 150 -20.95 -9.03 -9.32
N VAL A 151 -20.81 -8.47 -10.53
CA VAL A 151 -19.75 -7.49 -10.80
C VAL A 151 -19.86 -6.27 -9.87
N PHE A 152 -21.07 -5.82 -9.53
CA PHE A 152 -21.25 -4.66 -8.65
C PHE A 152 -20.87 -5.00 -7.21
N ASP A 153 -21.22 -6.20 -6.73
CA ASP A 153 -20.80 -6.68 -5.42
C ASP A 153 -19.28 -6.73 -5.32
N GLU A 154 -18.61 -7.21 -6.38
CA GLU A 154 -17.16 -7.26 -6.45
C GLU A 154 -16.52 -5.87 -6.37
N LEU A 155 -17.02 -4.93 -7.18
CA LEU A 155 -16.52 -3.56 -7.20
C LEU A 155 -16.76 -2.84 -5.87
N TYR A 156 -17.90 -3.10 -5.23
CA TYR A 156 -18.21 -2.56 -3.90
C TYR A 156 -17.23 -3.06 -2.84
N LEU A 157 -16.98 -4.37 -2.79
CA LEU A 157 -16.02 -4.97 -1.86
C LEU A 157 -14.60 -4.40 -2.07
N LEU A 158 -14.17 -4.26 -3.32
CA LEU A 158 -12.87 -3.65 -3.64
C LEU A 158 -12.78 -2.19 -3.17
N SER A 159 -13.85 -1.41 -3.32
CA SER A 159 -13.88 -0.03 -2.84
C SER A 159 -13.77 0.07 -1.31
N GLU A 160 -14.45 -0.82 -0.57
CA GLU A 160 -14.33 -0.90 0.90
C GLU A 160 -12.89 -1.25 1.33
N GLU A 161 -12.28 -2.26 0.69
CA GLU A 161 -10.90 -2.65 0.99
C GLU A 161 -9.90 -1.51 0.70
N GLN A 162 -10.05 -0.84 -0.43
CA GLN A 162 -9.21 0.31 -0.79
C GLN A 162 -9.36 1.47 0.20
N TYR A 163 -10.59 1.74 0.66
CA TYR A 163 -10.84 2.77 1.66
C TYR A 163 -10.14 2.47 2.99
N LEU A 164 -10.21 1.23 3.46
CA LEU A 164 -9.53 0.78 4.68
C LEU A 164 -8.01 0.90 4.55
N ILE A 165 -7.45 0.43 3.42
CA ILE A 165 -6.01 0.53 3.14
C ILE A 165 -5.56 1.99 3.11
N LYS A 166 -6.29 2.86 2.40
CA LYS A 166 -5.99 4.29 2.32
C LYS A 166 -5.97 4.94 3.70
N THR A 167 -6.97 4.63 4.53
CA THR A 167 -7.06 5.14 5.90
C THR A 167 -5.84 4.73 6.73
N GLU A 168 -5.38 3.48 6.58
CA GLU A 168 -4.23 2.99 7.31
C GLU A 168 -2.91 3.61 6.82
N ILE A 169 -2.76 3.81 5.50
CA ILE A 169 -1.62 4.54 4.92
C ILE A 169 -1.58 5.98 5.44
N GLU A 170 -2.71 6.66 5.55
CA GLU A 170 -2.80 8.02 6.08
C GLU A 170 -2.39 8.09 7.56
N LYS A 171 -2.78 7.10 8.38
CA LYS A 171 -2.30 7.00 9.77
C LYS A 171 -0.79 6.80 9.84
N ILE A 172 -0.25 5.88 9.05
CA ILE A 172 1.19 5.63 8.99
C ILE A 172 1.94 6.89 8.56
N ALA A 173 1.46 7.58 7.53
CA ALA A 173 2.07 8.83 7.05
C ALA A 173 2.01 9.96 8.08
N THR A 174 0.92 10.04 8.87
CA THR A 174 0.81 11.01 9.97
C THR A 174 1.81 10.70 11.07
N LYS A 175 1.92 9.43 11.47
CA LYS A 175 2.88 8.99 12.48
C LYS A 175 4.32 9.20 12.05
N ASP A 176 4.64 8.95 10.78
CA ASP A 176 5.97 9.23 10.22
C ASP A 176 6.31 10.73 10.29
N LYS A 177 5.35 11.62 10.00
CA LYS A 177 5.54 13.08 10.17
C LYS A 177 5.78 13.47 11.62
N GLU A 178 5.04 12.90 12.57
CA GLU A 178 5.26 13.13 14.01
C GLU A 178 6.64 12.68 14.45
N LEU A 179 7.07 11.48 14.01
CA LEU A 179 8.40 10.94 14.30
C LEU A 179 9.49 11.86 13.74
N ASN A 180 9.34 12.28 12.48
CA ASN A 180 10.27 13.19 11.82
C ASN A 180 10.33 14.56 12.52
N LEU A 181 9.19 15.11 12.95
CA LEU A 181 9.15 16.35 13.73
C LEU A 181 9.87 16.18 15.08
N TYR A 182 9.67 15.05 15.76
CA TYR A 182 10.35 14.74 17.01
C TYR A 182 11.87 14.67 16.82
N PHE A 183 12.36 13.92 15.83
CA PHE A 183 13.79 13.84 15.53
C PHE A 183 14.38 15.21 15.21
N ASN A 184 13.71 16.01 14.37
CA ASN A 184 14.20 17.32 13.96
C ASN A 184 14.07 18.40 15.03
N THR A 185 13.19 18.25 16.03
CA THR A 185 13.03 19.26 17.08
C THR A 185 13.85 18.89 18.32
N PHE A 186 13.88 17.62 18.69
CA PHE A 186 14.43 17.18 19.97
C PHE A 186 15.83 16.58 19.86
N LEU A 187 16.18 15.99 18.71
CA LEU A 187 17.48 15.33 18.48
C LEU A 187 18.40 16.12 17.54
N MET A 188 18.17 17.43 17.38
CA MET A 188 19.09 18.32 16.68
C MET A 188 20.49 18.30 17.32
N PRO A 189 21.58 18.38 16.51
CA PRO A 189 22.94 18.45 17.02
C PRO A 189 23.15 19.57 18.04
N ASP A 190 22.47 20.71 17.87
CA ASP A 190 22.60 21.88 18.74
C ASP A 190 21.95 21.64 20.12
N ASN A 191 20.82 20.94 20.18
CA ASN A 191 20.19 20.54 21.45
C ASN A 191 21.02 19.46 22.16
N LEU A 192 21.62 18.54 21.41
CA LEU A 192 22.58 17.57 21.94
C LEU A 192 23.83 18.28 22.45
N LEU A 193 24.33 19.29 21.75
CA LEU A 193 25.48 20.10 22.15
C LEU A 193 25.16 20.92 23.41
N ASP A 194 23.96 21.49 23.53
CA ASP A 194 23.51 22.18 24.74
C ASP A 194 23.39 21.22 25.94
N ILE A 195 22.85 20.02 25.73
CA ILE A 195 22.82 18.98 26.78
C ILE A 195 24.25 18.59 27.18
N VAL A 196 25.16 18.39 26.22
CA VAL A 196 26.58 18.10 26.50
C VAL A 196 27.27 19.26 27.21
N ASN A 197 26.97 20.51 26.83
CA ASN A 197 27.53 21.71 27.46
C ASN A 197 27.04 21.88 28.91
N GLN A 198 25.74 21.66 29.16
CA GLN A 198 25.19 21.66 30.52
C GLN A 198 25.79 20.56 31.39
N LEU A 199 26.03 19.38 30.82
CA LEU A 199 26.72 18.28 31.50
C LEU A 199 28.16 18.68 31.85
N ASN A 200 28.91 19.23 30.89
CA ASN A 200 30.28 19.68 31.11
C ASN A 200 30.37 20.76 32.19
N GLN A 201 29.48 21.77 32.15
CA GLN A 201 29.41 22.80 33.19
C GLN A 201 29.09 22.20 34.58
N THR A 202 28.22 21.21 34.65
CA THR A 202 27.87 20.54 35.93
C THR A 202 29.05 19.73 36.48
N VAL A 203 29.80 19.06 35.61
CA VAL A 203 31.03 18.33 35.97
C VAL A 203 32.09 19.31 36.44
N GLU A 204 32.36 20.38 35.69
CA GLU A 204 33.35 21.40 36.04
C GLU A 204 33.03 22.08 37.37
N LYS A 205 31.76 22.47 37.60
CA LYS A 205 31.33 23.05 38.88
C LYS A 205 31.57 22.09 40.04
N SER A 206 31.24 20.81 39.86
CA SER A 206 31.48 19.77 40.87
C SER A 206 32.98 19.59 41.12
N THR A 207 33.82 19.63 40.07
CA THR A 207 35.29 19.57 40.19
C THR A 207 35.86 20.76 40.96
N VAL A 208 35.37 21.97 40.71
CA VAL A 208 35.81 23.19 41.42
C VAL A 208 35.39 23.16 42.88
N GLU A 209 34.16 22.75 43.19
CA GLU A 209 33.71 22.57 44.58
C GLU A 209 34.59 21.54 45.32
N ILE A 210 34.99 20.46 44.65
CA ILE A 210 35.91 19.45 45.18
C ILE A 210 37.32 20.02 45.40
N GLN A 211 37.87 20.79 44.45
CA GLN A 211 39.18 21.43 44.60
C GLN A 211 39.21 22.45 45.74
N ASN A 212 38.12 23.19 45.91
CA ASN A 212 37.97 24.11 47.04
C ASN A 212 37.94 23.35 48.37
N LEU A 213 37.21 22.22 48.45
CA LEU A 213 37.25 21.34 49.63
C LEU A 213 38.65 20.78 49.90
N PHE A 214 39.41 20.40 48.87
CA PHE A 214 40.82 19.99 48.99
C PHE A 214 41.73 21.12 49.49
N SER A 215 41.53 22.35 49.03
CA SER A 215 42.32 23.52 49.45
C SER A 215 42.03 23.90 50.91
N LEU A 216 40.76 23.84 51.32
CA LEU A 216 40.31 24.04 52.70
C LEU A 216 40.90 22.96 53.62
N ALA A 217 40.86 21.70 53.19
CA ALA A 217 41.50 20.59 53.91
C ALA A 217 43.02 20.78 54.04
N LYS A 218 43.74 21.16 52.97
CA LYS A 218 45.18 21.44 53.02
C LYS A 218 45.54 22.61 53.95
N SER A 219 44.74 23.69 53.94
CA SER A 219 44.97 24.87 54.79
C SER A 219 44.73 24.60 56.27
N SER A 220 43.88 23.63 56.60
CA SER A 220 43.56 23.24 57.99
C SER A 220 44.63 22.33 58.62
N PHE A 221 45.60 21.84 57.84
CA PHE A 221 46.58 20.82 58.23
C PHE A 221 48.04 21.23 58.07
N SER A 222 48.35 22.51 57.84
CA SER A 222 49.74 22.99 57.79
C SER A 222 50.34 23.07 59.20
N GLY A 223 50.77 21.92 59.73
CA GLY A 223 51.64 21.83 60.91
C GLY A 223 51.39 20.62 61.81
N SER A 224 51.72 19.39 61.38
CA SER A 224 52.35 18.35 62.23
C SER A 224 52.39 16.97 61.54
N GLU A 225 53.59 16.39 61.46
CA GLU A 225 54.01 14.98 61.68
C GLU A 225 53.11 13.74 61.38
N TYR A 226 52.12 13.77 60.50
CA TYR A 226 51.28 12.57 60.19
C TYR A 226 51.18 12.19 58.70
N ALA A 227 52.27 11.65 58.13
CA ALA A 227 52.30 11.18 56.73
C ALA A 227 51.48 9.87 56.46
N VAL A 228 51.03 9.15 57.50
CA VAL A 228 50.18 7.94 57.34
C VAL A 228 48.68 8.31 57.25
N ALA A 229 48.28 9.49 57.75
CA ALA A 229 46.91 10.01 57.62
C ALA A 229 46.64 10.62 56.23
N GLU A 230 47.69 11.04 55.51
CA GLU A 230 47.60 11.56 54.14
C GLU A 230 47.17 10.49 53.11
N ALA A 231 47.65 9.24 53.22
CA ALA A 231 47.25 8.17 52.30
C ALA A 231 45.77 7.76 52.48
N ASN A 232 45.31 7.64 53.72
CA ASN A 232 43.91 7.27 54.04
C ASN A 232 42.92 8.38 53.69
N SER A 233 43.32 9.65 53.72
CA SER A 233 42.46 10.77 53.33
C SER A 233 42.38 10.93 51.82
N ILE A 234 43.46 10.71 51.07
CA ILE A 234 43.43 10.68 49.60
C ILE A 234 42.58 9.50 49.10
N GLU A 235 42.77 8.30 49.66
CA GLU A 235 41.97 7.13 49.28
C GLU A 235 40.48 7.29 49.65
N TYR A 236 40.18 7.88 50.82
CA TYR A 236 38.80 8.21 51.21
C TYR A 236 38.15 9.21 50.24
N ILE A 237 38.89 10.24 49.83
CA ILE A 237 38.36 11.24 48.89
C ILE A 237 38.22 10.65 47.48
N ASP A 238 39.14 9.79 47.03
CA ASP A 238 39.03 9.10 45.74
C ASP A 238 37.86 8.11 45.71
N ASN A 239 37.57 7.45 46.83
CA ASN A 239 36.39 6.61 46.98
C ASN A 239 35.10 7.44 47.01
N LEU A 240 35.09 8.59 47.70
CA LEU A 240 33.97 9.53 47.67
C LEU A 240 33.74 10.11 46.26
N ASN A 241 34.80 10.36 45.50
CA ASN A 241 34.75 10.82 44.12
C ASN A 241 34.15 9.74 43.20
N ARG A 242 34.61 8.48 43.33
CA ARG A 242 34.04 7.35 42.59
C ARG A 242 32.57 7.13 42.93
N ASP A 243 32.19 7.25 44.19
CA ASP A 243 30.80 7.06 44.61
C ASP A 243 29.88 8.16 44.05
N LYS A 244 30.31 9.43 44.09
CA LYS A 244 29.54 10.55 43.52
C LYS A 244 29.41 10.45 42.00
N ILE A 245 30.47 10.08 41.30
CA ILE A 245 30.45 9.87 39.84
C ILE A 245 29.55 8.69 39.48
N THR A 246 29.66 7.58 40.21
CA THR A 246 28.79 6.40 40.05
C THR A 246 27.33 6.75 40.28
N GLN A 247 27.02 7.53 41.31
CA GLN A 247 25.64 7.97 41.61
C GLN A 247 25.08 8.90 40.53
N ALA A 248 25.87 9.85 40.05
CA ALA A 248 25.47 10.76 38.96
C ALA A 248 25.21 10.00 37.66
N SER A 249 26.11 9.08 37.29
CA SER A 249 25.97 8.21 36.12
C SER A 249 24.75 7.31 36.23
N THR A 250 24.53 6.69 37.39
CA THR A 250 23.36 5.82 37.64
C THR A 250 22.05 6.58 37.52
N LYS A 251 21.96 7.78 38.11
CA LYS A 251 20.77 8.63 38.03
C LYS A 251 20.47 9.06 36.59
N LEU A 252 21.51 9.35 35.80
CA LEU A 252 21.40 9.67 34.39
C LEU A 252 20.89 8.47 33.57
N THR A 253 21.52 7.30 33.72
CA THR A 253 21.11 6.07 33.04
C THR A 253 19.67 5.70 33.36
N GLN A 254 19.24 5.84 34.61
CA GLN A 254 17.86 5.60 35.03
C GLN A 254 16.88 6.59 34.41
N THR A 255 17.23 7.88 34.34
CA THR A 255 16.39 8.92 33.75
C THR A 255 16.19 8.67 32.25
N LEU A 256 17.28 8.35 31.54
CA LEU A 256 17.23 8.01 30.11
C LEU A 256 16.41 6.73 29.86
N LEU A 257 16.64 5.67 30.63
CA LEU A 257 15.87 4.42 30.52
C LEU A 257 14.38 4.62 30.80
N ALA A 258 14.02 5.44 31.79
CA ALA A 258 12.63 5.74 32.11
C ALA A 258 11.96 6.48 30.95
N LYS A 259 12.61 7.51 30.39
CA LYS A 259 12.08 8.27 29.26
C LYS A 259 11.94 7.40 28.00
N THR A 260 12.92 6.55 27.71
CA THR A 260 12.86 5.60 26.59
C THR A 260 11.71 4.59 26.76
N ARG A 261 11.42 4.12 27.98
CA ARG A 261 10.31 3.19 28.25
C ARG A 261 8.94 3.86 28.11
N GLU A 262 8.78 5.08 28.62
CA GLU A 262 7.58 5.90 28.47
C GLU A 262 7.26 6.07 26.97
N LEU A 263 8.26 6.48 26.19
CA LEU A 263 8.14 6.63 24.73
C LEU A 263 7.81 5.32 24.01
N HIS A 264 8.39 4.19 24.44
CA HIS A 264 8.09 2.88 23.85
C HIS A 264 6.66 2.39 24.16
N GLN A 265 6.11 2.75 25.33
CA GLN A 265 4.73 2.43 25.69
C GLN A 265 3.72 3.27 24.91
N GLU A 266 3.99 4.56 24.74
CA GLU A 266 3.18 5.44 23.89
C GLU A 266 3.17 4.98 22.43
N LEU A 267 4.32 4.51 21.91
CA LEU A 267 4.42 3.96 20.56
C LEU A 267 3.62 2.67 20.35
N LYS A 268 3.49 1.82 21.38
CA LYS A 268 2.73 0.54 21.33
C LYS A 268 1.22 0.72 21.48
N ALA A 269 0.77 1.87 21.98
CA ALA A 269 -0.64 2.16 22.21
C ALA A 269 -1.37 2.71 20.96
N ILE A 270 -0.66 2.82 19.84
CA ILE A 270 -1.11 3.34 18.55
C ILE A 270 -0.84 2.26 17.50
#